data_AF-A0A959N9Y4-F1
#
_entry.id   AF-A0A959N9Y4-F1
#
_cell.length_a   1.000
_cell.length_b   1.000
_cell.length_c   1.000
_cell.angle_alpha   90.00
_cell.angle_beta   90.00
_cell.angle_gamma   90.00
#
_symmetry.space_group_name_H-M   'P 1'
#
loop_
_entity.id
_entity.type
_entity.pdbx_description
1 polymer ?
#
loop_
_entity_poly.entity_id
_entity_poly.type
_entity_poly.pdbx_seq_one_letter_code
_entity_poly.pdbx_strand_id
1 'polypeptide(L)' 'MELFYETSLSAYILFQEVARELNIKETPEESRRNGNFKRILTRCNKIIDRRYVDEEQRIKLKTYIENIFYQN' A
#
# COMPACT_ATOMS: atom_id res chain seq x y z
N MET A 1 -16.04 14.37 1.24
CA MET A 1 -14.97 14.01 0.27
C MET A 1 -13.58 14.01 0.91
N GLU A 2 -13.35 14.68 2.05
CA GLU A 2 -12.04 14.69 2.74
C GLU A 2 -11.55 13.31 3.22
N LEU A 3 -12.41 12.50 3.87
CA LEU A 3 -12.00 11.20 4.43
C LEU A 3 -11.44 10.22 3.38
N PHE A 4 -11.96 10.27 2.15
CA PHE A 4 -11.50 9.42 1.04
C PHE A 4 -10.14 9.87 0.50
N TYR A 5 -9.90 11.18 0.45
CA TYR A 5 -8.61 11.75 0.04
C TYR A 5 -7.53 11.45 1.09
N GLU A 6 -7.86 11.59 2.38
CA GLU A 6 -6.94 11.28 3.48
C GLU A 6 -6.54 9.80 3.52
N THR A 7 -7.49 8.89 3.27
CA THR A 7 -7.22 7.44 3.29
C THR A 7 -6.35 7.01 2.10
N SER A 8 -6.63 7.54 0.91
CA SER A 8 -5.84 7.24 -0.29
C SER A 8 -4.43 7.83 -0.22
N LEU A 9 -4.27 9.05 0.31
CA LEU A 9 -2.96 9.65 0.58
C LEU A 9 -2.17 8.84 1.63
N SER A 10 -2.81 8.42 2.72
CA SER A 10 -2.20 7.60 3.76
C SER A 10 -1.71 6.26 3.20
N ALA A 11 -2.50 5.61 2.36
CA ALA A 11 -2.13 4.38 1.66
C ALA A 11 -0.90 4.60 0.75
N TYR A 12 -0.89 5.69 -0.02
CA TYR A 12 0.23 6.02 -0.91
C TYR A 12 1.53 6.31 -0.14
N ILE A 13 1.45 7.07 0.96
CA ILE A 13 2.61 7.33 1.84
C ILE A 13 3.16 6.01 2.38
N LEU A 14 2.30 5.15 2.93
CA LEU A 14 2.73 3.86 3.47
C LEU A 14 3.39 2.99 2.39
N PHE A 15 2.85 2.96 1.18
CA PHE A 15 3.46 2.27 0.04
C PHE A 15 4.88 2.80 -0.25
N GLN A 16 5.05 4.12 -0.32
CA GLN A 16 6.36 4.75 -0.58
C GLN A 16 7.38 4.46 0.52
N GLU A 17 6.95 4.51 1.79
CA GLU A 17 7.80 4.16 2.93
C GLU A 17 8.27 2.71 2.86
N VAL A 18 7.37 1.78 2.57
CA VAL A 18 7.68 0.35 2.46
C VAL A 18 8.58 0.06 1.26
N ALA A 19 8.31 0.67 0.10
CA ALA A 19 9.18 0.52 -1.07
C ALA A 19 10.61 0.99 -0.77
N ARG A 20 10.75 2.11 -0.05
CA ARG A 20 12.05 2.63 0.41
C ARG A 20 12.72 1.71 1.42
N GLU A 21 11.98 1.20 2.41
CA GLU A 21 12.48 0.24 3.42
C GLU A 21 13.03 -1.03 2.75
N LEU A 22 12.36 -1.51 1.70
CA LEU A 22 12.75 -2.70 0.94
C LEU A 22 13.80 -2.42 -0.14
N ASN A 23 14.25 -1.17 -0.31
CA ASN A 23 15.14 -0.71 -1.37
C ASN A 23 14.64 -1.06 -2.79
N ILE A 24 13.33 -0.98 -3.01
CA ILE A 24 12.68 -1.18 -4.31
C ILE A 24 12.50 0.18 -4.98
N LYS A 25 13.16 0.38 -6.12
CA LYS A 25 13.10 1.64 -6.91
C LYS A 25 12.16 1.56 -8.11
N GLU A 26 11.58 0.38 -8.31
CA GLU A 26 10.68 0.07 -9.42
C GLU A 26 9.36 0.81 -9.26
N THR A 27 8.79 1.21 -10.39
CA THR A 27 7.39 1.65 -10.45
C THR A 27 6.44 0.54 -9.99
N PRO A 28 5.19 0.86 -9.61
CA PRO A 28 4.19 -0.16 -9.27
C PRO A 28 4.01 -1.20 -10.37
N GLU A 29 4.02 -0.78 -11.64
CA GLU A 29 3.88 -1.69 -12.78
C GLU A 29 5.07 -2.64 -12.91
N GLU A 30 6.31 -2.13 -12.82
CA GLU A 30 7.53 -2.95 -12.83
C GLU A 30 7.53 -3.94 -11.66
N SER A 31 7.20 -3.46 -10.46
CA SER A 31 7.05 -4.27 -9.25
C SER A 31 6.00 -5.37 -9.42
N ARG A 32 4.93 -5.11 -10.19
CA ARG A 32 3.92 -6.13 -10.52
C ARG A 32 4.49 -7.18 -11.47
N ARG A 33 5.16 -6.74 -12.54
CA ARG A 33 5.72 -7.63 -13.58
C ARG A 33 6.80 -8.57 -13.05
N ASN A 34 7.63 -8.11 -12.11
CA ASN A 34 8.72 -8.92 -11.56
C ASN A 34 8.38 -9.62 -10.22
N GLY A 35 7.17 -9.40 -9.68
CA GLY A 35 6.69 -10.03 -8.45
C GLY A 35 7.05 -9.32 -7.14
N ASN A 36 7.79 -8.21 -7.16
CA ASN A 36 8.12 -7.44 -5.95
C ASN A 36 6.89 -6.84 -5.27
N PHE A 37 5.78 -6.63 -5.99
CA PHE A 37 4.53 -6.15 -5.42
C PHE A 37 4.04 -7.02 -4.25
N LYS A 38 4.24 -8.36 -4.30
CA LYS A 38 3.85 -9.27 -3.21
C LYS A 38 4.59 -8.97 -1.92
N ARG A 39 5.88 -8.63 -2.01
CA ARG A 39 6.72 -8.28 -0.86
C ARG A 39 6.28 -6.96 -0.25
N ILE A 40 6.00 -5.97 -1.10
CA ILE A 40 5.48 -4.66 -0.69
C ILE A 40 4.12 -4.83 0.01
N LEU A 41 3.15 -5.50 -0.63
CA LEU A 41 1.82 -5.75 -0.06
C LEU A 41 1.90 -6.48 1.28
N THR A 42 2.71 -7.52 1.37
CA THR A 42 2.88 -8.26 2.63
C THR A 42 3.40 -7.36 3.75
N ARG A 43 4.35 -6.47 3.45
CA ARG A 43 4.92 -5.55 4.44
C ARG A 43 3.90 -4.46 4.82
N CYS A 44 3.22 -3.87 3.85
CA CYS A 44 2.14 -2.90 4.08
C CYS A 44 1.03 -3.50 4.96
N ASN A 45 0.55 -4.70 4.64
CA ASN A 45 -0.52 -5.37 5.39
C ASN A 45 -0.11 -5.61 6.85
N LYS A 46 1.12 -6.07 7.09
CA LYS A 46 1.66 -6.24 8.45
C LYS A 46 1.72 -4.93 9.23
N ILE A 47 2.00 -3.80 8.58
CA ILE A 47 2.02 -2.48 9.23
C ILE A 47 0.58 -2.03 9.52
N ILE A 48 -0.33 -2.19 8.57
CA ILE A 48 -1.75 -1.84 8.71
C ILE A 48 -2.37 -2.60 9.89
N ASP A 49 -2.16 -3.92 9.95
CA ASP A 49 -2.72 -4.78 10.99
C ASP A 49 -2.19 -4.46 12.39
N ARG A 50 -1.01 -3.83 12.50
CA ARG A 50 -0.42 -3.41 13.78
C ARG A 50 -0.81 -1.99 14.19
N ARG A 51 -0.97 -1.06 13.24
CA ARG A 51 -1.17 0.36 13.52
C ARG A 51 -2.65 0.74 13.65
N TYR A 52 -3.55 0.03 12.98
CA TYR A 52 -4.96 0.39 12.92
C TYR A 52 -5.80 -0.67 13.63
N VAL A 53 -6.56 -0.24 14.63
CA VAL A 53 -7.46 -1.13 15.40
C VAL A 53 -8.76 -1.39 14.63
N ASP A 54 -9.26 -0.37 13.93
CA ASP A 54 -10.52 -0.42 13.19
C ASP A 54 -10.42 -1.32 11.95
N GLU A 55 -11.34 -2.28 11.83
CA GLU A 55 -11.35 -3.23 10.72
C GLU A 55 -11.71 -2.57 9.39
N GLU A 56 -12.67 -1.65 9.38
CA GLU A 56 -13.10 -0.97 8.16
C GLU A 56 -11.97 -0.12 7.57
N GLN A 57 -11.24 0.61 8.41
CA GLN A 57 -10.07 1.39 8.03
C GLN A 57 -8.94 0.49 7.52
N ARG A 58 -8.68 -0.66 8.15
CA ARG A 58 -7.69 -1.62 7.68
C ARG A 58 -8.04 -2.13 6.28
N ILE A 59 -9.29 -2.53 6.05
CA ILE A 59 -9.75 -3.02 4.74
C ILE A 59 -9.56 -1.92 3.70
N LYS A 60 -10.03 -0.69 3.96
CA LYS A 60 -9.89 0.45 3.06
C LYS A 60 -8.43 0.69 2.66
N LEU A 61 -7.51 0.75 3.63
CA LEU A 61 -6.09 0.97 3.36
C LEU A 61 -5.48 -0.15 2.52
N LYS A 62 -5.79 -1.42 2.84
CA LYS A 62 -5.30 -2.57 2.07
C LYS A 62 -5.78 -2.49 0.62
N THR A 63 -7.07 -2.22 0.40
CA THR A 63 -7.64 -2.05 -0.95
C THR A 63 -6.97 -0.91 -1.72
N TYR A 64 -6.75 0.24 -1.09
CA TYR A 64 -6.06 1.36 -1.75
C TYR A 64 -4.63 1.01 -2.15
N ILE A 65 -3.87 0.33 -1.28
CA ILE A 65 -2.51 -0.09 -1.61
C ILE A 65 -2.49 -1.14 -2.72
N GLU A 66 -3.42 -2.09 -2.71
CA GLU A 66 -3.57 -3.05 -3.81
C GLU A 66 -3.83 -2.31 -5.13
N ASN A 67 -4.75 -1.35 -5.13
CA ASN A 67 -5.10 -0.58 -6.32
C ASN A 67 -3.91 0.19 -6.93
N ILE A 68 -2.89 0.58 -6.15
CA ILE A 68 -1.66 1.22 -6.67
C ILE A 68 -0.98 0.33 -7.74
N PHE A 69 -1.08 -0.99 -7.62
CA PHE A 69 -0.45 -1.93 -8.56
C PHE A 69 -1.34 -2.33 -9.75
N TYR A 70 -2.65 -2.10 -9.64
CA TYR A 70 -3.64 -2.57 -10.63
C TYR A 70 -4.34 -1.43 -11.37
N GLN A 71 -4.13 -0.17 -10.99
CA GLN A 71 -4.54 0.98 -11.77
C GLN A 71 -3.68 1.09 -13.03
N ASN A 72 -4.17 0.49 -14.12
CA ASN A 72 -3.82 0.73 -15.52
C ASN A 72 -5.08 0.54 -16.37
#